data_AF-A0A7X6RVL4-F1
#
_entry.id   AF-A0A7X6RVL4-F1
#
_cell.length_a   1.000
_cell.length_b   1.000
_cell.length_c   1.000
_cell.angle_alpha   90.00
_cell.angle_beta   90.00
_cell.angle_gamma   90.00
#
_symmetry.space_group_name_H-M   'P 1'
#
loop_
_entity.id
_entity.type
_entity.pdbx_description
1 polymer ?
#
loop_
_entity_poly.entity_id
_entity_poly.type
_entity_poly.pdbx_seq_one_letter_code
_entity_poly.pdbx_strand_id
1 'polypeptide(L)'
;MCAAGKDVGVGRSVPGRKSVDILLSVPEELKERMVNTIAWTRPHTGISTQQQFIRKAMADLCDQLERDYNGSRTFEPPVVLDE
;
A
#
# COMPACT_ATOMS: atom_id res chain seq x y z
N MET A 1 -16.01 -10.40 50.98
CA MET A 1 -14.72 -10.71 50.32
C MET A 1 -14.87 -10.35 48.86
N CYS A 2 -14.14 -9.34 48.40
CA CYS A 2 -14.19 -8.83 47.03
C CYS A 2 -13.35 -9.72 46.11
N ALA A 3 -13.87 -10.07 44.93
CA ALA A 3 -13.08 -10.62 43.84
C ALA A 3 -13.19 -9.66 42.66
N ALA A 4 -12.11 -8.89 42.44
CA ALA A 4 -11.94 -8.01 41.30
C ALA A 4 -11.76 -8.86 40.04
N GLY A 5 -12.77 -8.91 39.19
CA GLY A 5 -12.67 -9.45 37.85
C GLY A 5 -11.84 -8.50 37.00
N LYS A 6 -10.70 -8.98 36.52
CA LYS A 6 -9.77 -8.26 35.64
C LYS A 6 -10.50 -7.69 34.42
N ASP A 7 -10.50 -6.37 34.30
CA ASP A 7 -10.75 -5.67 33.05
C ASP A 7 -9.71 -6.14 32.02
N VAL A 8 -10.14 -7.02 31.12
CA VAL A 8 -9.43 -7.31 29.89
C VAL A 8 -9.41 -6.01 29.10
N GLY A 9 -8.25 -5.35 29.12
CA GLY A 9 -7.96 -4.22 28.25
C GLY A 9 -8.25 -4.63 26.81
N VAL A 10 -9.37 -4.14 26.29
CA VAL A 10 -9.69 -4.16 24.87
C VAL A 10 -8.53 -3.46 24.20
N GLY A 11 -7.63 -4.25 23.61
CA GLY A 11 -6.60 -3.76 22.73
C GLY A 11 -7.28 -2.88 21.71
N ARG A 12 -6.97 -1.58 21.75
CA ARG A 12 -7.53 -0.58 20.86
C ARG A 12 -7.16 -1.01 19.44
N SER A 13 -8.07 -1.69 18.77
CA SER A 13 -7.95 -2.03 17.36
C SER A 13 -7.74 -0.73 16.61
N VAL A 14 -6.50 -0.48 16.18
CA VAL A 14 -6.20 0.59 15.24
C VAL A 14 -7.11 0.31 14.05
N PRO A 15 -8.02 1.23 13.65
CA PRO A 15 -8.89 0.98 12.51
C PRO A 15 -7.98 0.69 11.33
N GLY A 16 -8.01 -0.55 10.82
CA GLY A 16 -7.27 -0.90 9.62
C GLY A 16 -7.66 0.12 8.56
N ARG A 17 -6.67 0.85 8.03
CA ARG A 17 -6.91 1.82 6.95
C ARG A 17 -7.63 1.05 5.84
N LYS A 18 -8.89 1.42 5.60
CA LYS A 18 -9.72 0.79 4.56
C LYS A 18 -9.02 1.00 3.22
N SER A 19 -9.08 0.01 2.33
CA SER A 19 -8.66 0.22 0.95
C SER A 19 -9.53 1.30 0.32
N VAL A 20 -8.91 2.26 -0.35
CA VAL A 20 -9.59 3.27 -1.14
C VAL A 20 -9.39 2.90 -2.61
N ASP A 21 -10.48 2.87 -3.37
CA ASP A 21 -10.42 2.62 -4.80
C ASP A 21 -10.01 3.91 -5.53
N ILE A 22 -9.11 3.77 -6.49
CA ILE A 22 -8.71 4.84 -7.39
C ILE A 22 -9.06 4.45 -8.82
N LEU A 23 -9.63 5.38 -9.58
CA LEU A 23 -9.73 5.24 -11.03
C LEU A 23 -8.41 5.75 -11.62
N LEU A 24 -7.70 4.87 -12.32
CA LEU A 24 -6.39 5.19 -12.89
C LEU A 24 -6.42 4.99 -14.41
N SER A 25 -6.17 6.09 -15.13
CA SER A 25 -5.89 6.05 -16.56
C SER A 25 -4.39 5.86 -16.80
N VAL A 26 -4.04 4.95 -17.70
CA VAL A 26 -2.65 4.72 -18.13
C VAL A 26 -2.60 4.64 -19.66
N PRO A 27 -1.46 4.96 -20.30
CA PRO A 27 -1.28 4.73 -21.74
C PRO A 27 -1.53 3.27 -22.10
N GLU A 28 -2.14 3.03 -23.26
CA GLU A 28 -2.49 1.68 -23.73
C GLU A 28 -1.26 0.76 -23.83
N GLU A 29 -0.15 1.26 -24.36
CA GLU A 29 1.10 0.50 -24.45
C GLU A 29 1.61 0.06 -23.06
N LEU A 30 1.49 0.92 -22.06
CA LEU A 30 1.88 0.58 -20.68
C LEU A 30 0.94 -0.46 -20.09
N LYS A 31 -0.35 -0.35 -20.42
CA LYS A 31 -1.38 -1.30 -20.00
C LYS A 31 -1.11 -2.70 -20.56
N GLU A 32 -0.80 -2.80 -21.84
CA GLU A 32 -0.44 -4.07 -22.50
C GLU A 32 0.82 -4.67 -21.90
N ARG A 33 1.87 -3.86 -21.74
CA ARG A 33 3.12 -4.30 -21.09
C ARG A 33 2.89 -4.84 -19.69
N MET A 34 2.06 -4.19 -18.88
CA MET A 34 1.70 -4.66 -17.54
C MET A 34 1.02 -6.02 -17.60
N VAL A 35 0.01 -6.19 -18.46
CA VAL A 35 -0.73 -7.46 -18.58
C VAL A 35 0.19 -8.59 -19.04
N ASN A 36 1.02 -8.34 -20.05
CA ASN A 36 1.99 -9.32 -20.55
C ASN A 36 3.02 -9.70 -19.48
N THR A 37 3.53 -8.72 -18.73
CA THR A 37 4.48 -8.96 -17.64
C THR A 37 3.87 -9.83 -16.55
N ILE A 38 2.63 -9.55 -16.13
CA ILE A 38 1.93 -10.37 -15.14
C ILE A 38 1.78 -11.80 -15.67
N ALA A 39 1.33 -11.97 -16.91
CA ALA A 39 1.12 -13.30 -17.50
C ALA A 39 2.40 -14.15 -17.49
N TRP A 40 3.52 -13.59 -17.94
CA TRP A 40 4.80 -14.30 -18.03
C TRP A 40 5.47 -14.53 -16.67
N THR A 41 5.29 -13.64 -15.70
CA THR A 41 6.02 -13.71 -14.42
C THR A 41 5.20 -14.30 -13.27
N ARG A 42 3.89 -14.48 -13.44
CA ARG A 42 2.99 -15.03 -12.41
C ARG A 42 3.51 -16.31 -11.74
N PRO A 43 4.07 -17.31 -12.44
CA PRO A 43 4.59 -18.52 -11.78
C PRO A 43 5.74 -18.26 -10.81
N HIS A 44 6.48 -17.16 -11.00
CA HIS A 44 7.65 -16.81 -10.21
C HIS A 44 7.36 -15.79 -9.11
N THR A 45 6.39 -14.90 -9.33
CA THR A 45 6.11 -13.77 -8.42
C THR A 45 4.84 -13.95 -7.59
N GLY A 46 3.92 -14.82 -8.02
CA GLY A 46 2.58 -14.93 -7.45
C GLY A 46 1.66 -13.74 -7.74
N ILE A 47 2.16 -12.68 -8.41
CA ILE A 47 1.36 -11.54 -8.84
C ILE A 47 0.45 -12.00 -9.97
N SER A 48 -0.85 -11.92 -9.75
CA SER A 48 -1.86 -12.45 -10.69
C SER A 48 -2.89 -11.42 -11.12
N THR A 49 -2.92 -10.25 -10.47
CA THR A 49 -3.84 -9.17 -10.80
C THR A 49 -3.10 -7.87 -11.04
N GLN A 50 -3.73 -6.99 -11.82
CA GLN A 50 -3.20 -5.65 -12.11
C GLN A 50 -3.12 -4.80 -10.83
N GLN A 51 -4.10 -4.92 -9.94
CA GLN A 51 -4.06 -4.21 -8.65
C GLN A 51 -2.88 -4.66 -7.79
N GLN A 52 -2.57 -5.96 -7.74
CA GLN A 52 -1.39 -6.45 -7.02
C GLN A 52 -0.09 -5.89 -7.64
N PHE A 53 0.00 -5.90 -8.98
CA PHE A 53 1.15 -5.35 -9.70
C PHE A 53 1.35 -3.86 -9.39
N ILE A 54 0.29 -3.05 -9.50
CA ILE A 54 0.33 -1.61 -9.25
C ILE A 54 0.68 -1.31 -7.79
N ARG A 55 0.06 -2.02 -6.82
CA ARG A 55 0.36 -1.83 -5.39
C ARG A 55 1.81 -2.16 -5.07
N LYS A 56 2.36 -3.23 -5.65
CA LYS A 56 3.77 -3.59 -5.46
C LYS A 56 4.70 -2.55 -6.07
N ALA A 57 4.44 -2.11 -7.31
CA ALA A 57 5.23 -1.09 -7.97
C ALA A 57 5.21 0.25 -7.21
N MET A 58 4.05 0.66 -6.69
CA MET A 58 3.94 1.85 -5.84
C MET A 58 4.73 1.70 -4.54
N ALA A 59 4.57 0.59 -3.82
CA ALA A 59 5.31 0.35 -2.58
C ALA A 59 6.82 0.37 -2.82
N ASP A 60 7.29 -0.31 -3.86
CA ASP A 60 8.72 -0.36 -4.19
C ASP A 60 9.29 1.02 -4.51
N LEU A 61 8.53 1.84 -5.25
CA LEU A 61 8.95 3.19 -5.59
C LEU A 61 8.91 4.11 -4.35
N CYS A 62 7.89 4.01 -3.50
CA CYS A 62 7.85 4.74 -2.23
C CYS A 62 9.05 4.38 -1.36
N ASP A 63 9.29 3.08 -1.13
CA ASP A 63 10.41 2.59 -0.34
C ASP A 63 11.75 3.08 -0.91
N GLN A 64 11.88 3.11 -2.23
CA GLN A 64 13.08 3.64 -2.88
C GLN A 64 13.26 5.13 -2.63
N LEU A 65 12.21 5.94 -2.86
CA LEU A 65 12.30 7.38 -2.68
C LEU A 65 12.50 7.77 -1.20
N GLU A 66 11.91 7.04 -0.27
CA GLU A 66 12.10 7.24 1.17
C GLU A 66 13.53 6.93 1.60
N ARG A 67 14.14 5.86 1.05
CA ARG A 67 15.57 5.57 1.25
C ARG A 67 16.44 6.66 0.66
N ASP A 68 16.18 7.04 -0.58
CA ASP A 68 17.04 7.94 -1.36
C ASP A 68 16.97 9.39 -0.85
N TYR A 69 15.82 9.83 -0.33
CA TYR A 69 15.56 11.24 -0.04
C TYR A 69 15.06 11.54 1.39
N ASN A 70 14.72 10.53 2.21
CA ASN A 70 14.17 10.76 3.54
C ASN A 70 14.78 9.86 4.63
N GLY A 71 16.01 9.39 4.43
CA GLY A 71 16.73 8.59 5.42
C GLY A 71 15.98 7.30 5.80
N SER A 72 15.29 6.68 4.83
CA SER A 72 14.45 5.50 5.01
C SER A 72 13.23 5.70 5.92
N ARG A 73 12.76 6.94 6.07
CA ARG A 73 11.53 7.27 6.79
C ARG A 73 10.42 7.59 5.80
N THR A 74 9.18 7.34 6.18
CA THR A 74 8.01 7.75 5.40
C THR A 74 7.92 9.27 5.28
N PHE A 75 7.51 9.77 4.12
CA PHE A 75 7.24 11.20 3.95
C PHE A 75 6.06 11.64 4.81
N GLU A 76 6.16 12.81 5.45
CA GLU A 76 5.04 13.41 6.17
C GLU A 76 3.94 13.84 5.19
N PRO A 77 2.65 13.75 5.58
CA PRO A 77 1.56 14.24 4.74
C PRO A 77 1.74 15.72 4.37
N PRO A 78 1.40 16.13 3.15
CA PRO A 78 1.49 17.54 2.75
C PRO A 78 0.56 18.39 3.64
N VAL A 79 1.06 19.55 4.07
CA VAL A 79 0.22 20.59 4.67
C VAL A 79 -0.56 21.22 3.53
N VAL A 80 -1.85 20.89 3.42
CA VAL A 80 -2.75 21.59 2.50
C VAL A 80 -2.99 22.98 3.11
N LEU A 81 -2.36 24.00 2.55
CA LEU A 81 -2.74 25.38 2.80
C LEU A 81 -3.91 25.68 1.86
N ASP A 82 -5.10 25.90 2.41
CA ASP A 82 -6.26 26.31 1.64
C ASP A 82 -5.92 27.66 0.94
N GLU A 83 -5.89 27.67 -0.39
CA GLU A 83 -5.77 28.88 -1.22
C GLU A 83 -7.12 29.56 -1.45
#